data_AF-A0AAX1IDP0-F1
#
_entry.id   AF-A0AAX1IDP0-F1
#
_cell.length_a   1.000
_cell.length_b   1.000
_cell.length_c   1.000
_cell.angle_alpha   90.00
_cell.angle_beta   90.00
_cell.angle_gamma   90.00
#
_symmetry.space_group_name_H-M   'P 1'
#
loop_
_entity.id
_entity.type
_entity.pdbx_description
1 polymer ?
#
loop_
_entity_poly.entity_id
_entity_poly.type
_entity_poly.pdbx_seq_one_letter_code
_entity_poly.pdbx_strand_id
1 'polypeptide(L)'
;MAIALIALLLLETVLLMAWVAGYFSWGIILFNERIAASPAMQARLSLGSLERDLPQDKWLRLAFHALPDGSMAFRESFAPSFGLRYFPVMRGRIVLNARRHEVRVIGLCSWFVAMLSLLLLPLVAMRPMVAPMLLVLPLFLASYLVQKRRYAAIVEALRMQLKAEFPK
;
A
#
# COMPACT_ATOMS: atom_id res chain seq x y z
N MET A 1 -23.47 -13.61 4.42
CA MET A 1 -22.70 -12.58 3.69
C MET A 1 -21.99 -11.61 4.64
N ALA A 2 -22.68 -10.93 5.55
CA ALA A 2 -22.04 -9.99 6.49
C ALA A 2 -20.93 -10.64 7.36
N ILE A 3 -21.20 -11.82 7.93
CA ILE A 3 -20.21 -12.56 8.75
C ILE A 3 -18.94 -12.87 7.94
N ALA A 4 -19.07 -13.25 6.67
CA ALA A 4 -17.93 -13.55 5.80
C ALA A 4 -17.09 -12.29 5.52
N LEU A 5 -17.74 -11.14 5.29
CA LEU A 5 -17.04 -9.86 5.11
C LEU A 5 -16.34 -9.39 6.38
N ILE A 6 -16.97 -9.58 7.54
CA ILE A 6 -16.36 -9.28 8.85
C ILE A 6 -15.16 -10.19 9.09
N ALA A 7 -15.31 -11.50 8.86
CA ALA A 7 -14.21 -12.45 8.99
C ALA A 7 -13.05 -12.12 8.04
N LEU A 8 -13.34 -11.75 6.79
CA LEU A 8 -12.33 -11.30 5.83
C LEU A 8 -11.60 -10.03 6.30
N LEU A 9 -12.33 -9.03 6.81
CA LEU A 9 -11.75 -7.80 7.33
C LEU A 9 -10.82 -8.08 8.53
N LEU A 10 -11.26 -8.93 9.47
CA LEU A 10 -10.48 -9.31 10.63
C LEU A 10 -9.23 -10.08 10.21
N LEU A 11 -9.38 -11.05 9.30
CA LEU A 11 -8.27 -11.82 8.76
C LEU A 11 -7.24 -10.90 8.07
N GLU A 12 -7.68 -9.99 7.20
CA GLU A 12 -6.78 -9.03 6.56
C GLU A 12 -6.08 -8.14 7.59
N THR A 13 -6.79 -7.70 8.63
CA THR A 13 -6.20 -6.89 9.68
C THR A 13 -5.10 -7.65 10.42
N VAL A 14 -5.32 -8.93 10.74
CA VAL A 14 -4.31 -9.79 11.37
C VAL A 14 -3.12 -10.01 10.44
N LEU A 15 -3.34 -10.35 9.16
CA LEU A 15 -2.28 -10.56 8.18
C LEU A 15 -1.44 -9.30 7.97
N LEU A 16 -2.09 -8.14 7.94
CA LEU A 16 -1.43 -6.84 7.81
C LEU A 16 -0.62 -6.52 9.08
N MET A 17 -1.16 -6.80 10.27
CA MET A 17 -0.48 -6.59 11.55
C MET A 17 0.72 -7.50 11.75
N ALA A 18 0.64 -8.75 11.29
CA ALA A 18 1.69 -9.75 11.37
C ALA A 18 2.71 -9.67 10.22
N TRP A 19 2.61 -8.68 9.32
CA TRP A 19 3.53 -8.48 8.20
C TRP A 19 3.71 -9.73 7.32
N VAL A 20 2.64 -10.49 7.09
CA VAL A 20 2.73 -11.78 6.39
C VAL A 20 3.16 -11.59 4.93
N ALA A 21 4.35 -12.08 4.58
CA ALA A 21 4.96 -11.90 3.25
C ALA A 21 4.03 -12.30 2.09
N GLY A 22 3.31 -13.42 2.22
CA GLY A 22 2.37 -13.90 1.20
C GLY A 22 1.25 -12.90 0.93
N TYR A 23 0.74 -12.26 1.97
CA TYR A 23 -0.31 -11.24 1.86
C TYR A 23 0.18 -9.99 1.11
N PHE A 24 1.40 -9.52 1.42
CA PHE A 24 2.02 -8.41 0.70
C PHE A 24 2.55 -8.78 -0.70
N SER A 25 2.54 -10.07 -1.05
CA SER A 25 3.04 -10.54 -2.35
C SER A 25 1.96 -10.83 -3.36
N TRP A 26 0.77 -11.22 -2.91
CA TRP A 26 -0.31 -11.68 -3.77
C TRP A 26 -1.49 -10.72 -3.72
N GLY A 27 -2.03 -10.32 -4.87
CA GLY A 27 -3.17 -9.42 -4.96
C GLY A 27 -3.33 -8.74 -6.30
N ILE A 28 -4.34 -7.88 -6.38
CA ILE A 28 -4.60 -7.02 -7.54
C ILE A 28 -3.67 -5.81 -7.44
N ILE A 29 -2.81 -5.61 -8.44
CA ILE A 29 -1.90 -4.46 -8.50
C ILE A 29 -2.68 -3.22 -8.94
N LEU A 30 -2.80 -2.23 -8.06
CA LEU A 30 -3.41 -0.93 -8.37
C LEU A 30 -2.36 0.15 -8.67
N PHE A 31 -1.17 0.01 -8.10
CA PHE A 31 -0.06 0.93 -8.29
C PHE A 31 1.22 0.13 -8.57
N ASN A 32 1.98 0.55 -9.58
CA ASN A 32 3.24 -0.09 -9.95
C ASN A 32 4.15 0.93 -10.60
N GLU A 33 5.10 1.43 -9.82
CA GLU A 33 6.13 2.33 -10.31
C GLU A 33 7.48 1.62 -10.33
N ARG A 34 8.22 1.81 -11.41
CA ARG A 34 9.55 1.22 -11.62
C ARG A 34 10.59 2.32 -11.59
N ILE A 35 11.66 2.07 -10.84
CA ILE A 35 12.79 2.99 -10.71
C ILE A 35 14.04 2.22 -11.13
N ALA A 36 14.76 2.70 -12.13
CA ALA A 36 16.02 2.09 -12.53
C ALA A 36 17.06 2.30 -11.41
N ALA A 37 17.66 1.21 -10.94
CA ALA A 37 18.67 1.21 -9.89
C ALA A 37 19.65 0.05 -10.10
N SER A 38 20.94 0.37 -10.21
CA SER A 38 21.99 -0.65 -10.33
C SER A 38 22.08 -1.50 -9.05
N PRO A 39 22.69 -2.70 -9.08
CA PRO A 39 22.80 -3.56 -7.89
C PRO A 39 23.61 -2.91 -6.76
N ALA A 40 24.61 -2.10 -7.11
CA ALA A 40 25.39 -1.32 -6.16
C ALA A 40 24.55 -0.22 -5.49
N MET A 41 23.62 0.39 -6.22
CA MET A 41 22.64 1.33 -5.67
C MET A 41 21.63 0.63 -4.76
N GLN A 42 21.17 -0.57 -5.15
CA GLN A 42 20.24 -1.38 -4.35
C GLN A 42 20.84 -1.86 -3.02
N ALA A 43 22.13 -2.21 -3.00
CA ALA A 43 22.83 -2.60 -1.77
C ALA A 43 23.06 -1.43 -0.80
N ARG A 44 23.06 -0.19 -1.31
CA ARG A 44 23.27 1.04 -0.52
C ARG A 44 21.99 1.74 -0.11
N LEU A 45 20.87 1.42 -0.76
CA LEU A 45 19.53 1.87 -0.38
C LEU A 45 19.25 1.53 1.08
N SER A 46 19.40 2.52 1.95
CA SER A 46 19.01 2.42 3.34
C SER A 46 17.50 2.56 3.41
N LEU A 47 16.79 1.45 3.21
CA LEU A 47 15.35 1.44 3.34
C LEU A 47 14.88 1.83 4.76
N GLY A 48 15.77 1.73 5.76
CA GLY A 48 15.55 2.28 7.11
C GLY A 48 15.75 3.80 7.22
N SER A 49 16.46 4.47 6.32
CA SER A 49 16.49 5.94 6.25
C SER A 49 15.25 6.51 5.55
N LEU A 50 14.61 5.72 4.69
CA LEU A 50 13.41 6.14 3.96
C LEU A 50 12.27 6.58 4.89
N GLU A 51 12.10 5.92 6.05
CA GLU A 51 11.11 6.33 7.06
C GLU A 51 11.39 7.72 7.63
N ARG A 52 12.67 8.11 7.72
CA ARG A 52 13.11 9.43 8.22
C ARG A 52 13.04 10.52 7.15
N ASP A 53 13.30 10.16 5.90
CA ASP A 53 13.36 11.11 4.78
C ASP A 53 11.99 11.45 4.19
N LEU A 54 10.95 10.67 4.53
CA LEU A 54 9.59 11.00 4.13
C LEU A 54 9.06 12.21 4.91
N PRO A 55 8.46 13.20 4.23
CA PRO A 55 7.85 14.34 4.91
C PRO A 55 6.80 13.83 5.91
N GLN A 56 6.86 14.35 7.14
CA GLN A 56 5.82 14.11 8.13
C GLN A 56 4.55 14.85 7.71
N ASP A 57 3.81 14.22 6.81
CA ASP A 57 2.53 14.72 6.33
C ASP A 57 1.48 14.72 7.46
N LYS A 58 0.40 15.48 7.28
CA LYS A 58 -0.77 15.49 8.19
C LYS A 58 -1.48 14.12 8.32
N TRP A 59 -1.05 13.13 7.55
CA TRP A 59 -1.63 11.78 7.45
C TRP A 59 -0.82 10.76 8.28
N LEU A 60 -1.41 9.60 8.57
CA LEU A 60 -0.78 8.51 9.36
C LEU A 60 0.61 8.16 8.83
N ARG A 61 1.64 8.12 9.69
CA ARG A 61 3.01 7.72 9.31
C ARG A 61 3.03 6.38 8.59
N LEU A 62 3.92 6.20 7.62
CA LEU A 62 4.11 4.91 6.97
C LEU A 62 5.08 4.07 7.80
N ALA A 63 4.65 2.85 8.15
CA ALA A 63 5.50 1.85 8.76
C ALA A 63 6.11 0.97 7.66
N PHE A 64 7.37 0.60 7.84
CA PHE A 64 8.12 -0.24 6.91
C PHE A 64 8.59 -1.51 7.63
N HIS A 65 8.62 -2.63 6.91
CA HIS A 65 9.08 -3.91 7.44
C HIS A 65 9.79 -4.73 6.37
N ALA A 66 10.98 -5.21 6.68
CA ALA A 66 11.73 -6.09 5.79
C ALA A 66 11.08 -7.47 5.74
N LEU A 67 10.86 -8.01 4.55
CA LEU A 67 10.31 -9.34 4.32
C LEU A 67 11.43 -10.37 4.10
N PRO A 68 11.19 -11.66 4.35
CA PRO A 68 12.21 -12.72 4.24
C PRO A 68 12.82 -12.89 2.84
N ASP A 69 12.13 -12.40 1.81
CA ASP A 69 12.55 -12.47 0.41
C ASP A 69 13.47 -11.31 -0.01
N GLY A 70 13.86 -10.44 0.94
CA GLY A 70 14.66 -9.25 0.68
C GLY A 70 13.85 -8.07 0.12
N SER A 71 12.53 -8.21 -0.03
CA SER A 71 11.63 -7.10 -0.33
C SER A 71 11.24 -6.36 0.96
N MET A 72 10.63 -5.20 0.84
CA MET A 72 10.15 -4.44 1.99
C MET A 72 8.65 -4.19 1.87
N ALA A 73 7.88 -4.64 2.84
CA ALA A 73 6.49 -4.27 2.99
C ALA A 73 6.38 -2.88 3.61
N PHE A 74 5.36 -2.14 3.23
CA PHE A 74 5.00 -0.91 3.91
C PHE A 74 3.49 -0.74 3.98
N ARG A 75 3.04 -0.05 5.03
CA ARG A 75 1.63 0.23 5.29
C ARG A 75 1.52 1.48 6.12
N GLU A 76 0.31 2.01 6.24
CA GLU A 76 0.04 3.06 7.21
C GLU A 76 0.11 2.49 8.63
N SER A 77 0.76 3.26 9.50
CA SER A 77 0.88 2.96 10.91
C SER A 77 -0.49 2.95 11.56
N PHE A 78 -0.68 2.03 12.50
CA PHE A 78 -1.89 1.93 13.33
C PHE A 78 -1.79 2.81 14.59
N ALA A 79 -0.66 3.51 14.77
CA ALA A 79 -0.43 4.35 15.93
C ALA A 79 -1.55 5.41 16.08
N PRO A 80 -1.95 5.72 17.32
CA PRO A 80 -2.85 6.83 17.58
C PRO A 80 -2.19 8.12 17.09
N SER A 81 -2.82 8.79 16.13
CA SER A 81 -2.39 10.09 15.63
C SER A 81 -3.59 11.03 15.56
N PHE A 82 -3.34 12.32 15.77
CA PHE A 82 -4.33 13.38 15.64
C PHE A 82 -4.58 13.81 14.17
N GLY A 83 -4.03 13.07 13.20
CA GLY A 83 -4.19 13.35 11.78
C GLY A 83 -5.51 12.85 11.20
N LEU A 84 -5.91 13.37 10.04
CA LEU A 84 -7.04 12.80 9.30
C LEU A 84 -6.75 11.32 8.98
N ARG A 85 -7.76 10.47 9.18
CA ARG A 85 -7.72 9.04 8.82
C ARG A 85 -8.56 8.81 7.58
N TYR A 86 -8.05 8.00 6.65
CA TYR A 86 -8.83 7.38 5.59
C TYR A 86 -8.72 5.86 5.72
N PHE A 87 -9.63 5.14 5.06
CA PHE A 87 -9.60 3.69 5.06
C PHE A 87 -8.49 3.19 4.11
N PRO A 88 -7.50 2.41 4.57
CA PRO A 88 -6.42 1.97 3.72
C PRO A 88 -6.95 0.97 2.68
N VAL A 89 -6.90 1.35 1.40
CA VAL A 89 -7.38 0.51 0.29
C VAL A 89 -6.27 -0.27 -0.41
N MET A 90 -5.02 0.16 -0.20
CA MET A 90 -3.81 -0.48 -0.70
C MET A 90 -2.87 -0.89 0.42
N ARG A 91 -2.15 -1.98 0.18
CA ARG A 91 -0.96 -2.41 0.92
C ARG A 91 0.27 -2.26 0.03
N GLY A 92 1.36 -1.77 0.61
CA GLY A 92 2.56 -1.38 -0.12
C GLY A 92 3.64 -2.45 -0.05
N ARG A 93 4.36 -2.63 -1.16
CA ARG A 93 5.57 -3.45 -1.21
C ARG A 93 6.61 -2.83 -2.13
N ILE A 94 7.84 -2.78 -1.67
CA ILE A 94 9.03 -2.37 -2.41
C ILE A 94 9.82 -3.63 -2.75
N VAL A 95 10.00 -3.91 -4.03
CA VAL A 95 10.73 -5.09 -4.50
C VAL A 95 12.03 -4.62 -5.16
N LEU A 96 13.14 -5.10 -4.63
CA LEU A 96 14.47 -4.91 -5.21
C LEU A 96 14.73 -6.04 -6.20
N ASN A 97 14.90 -5.70 -7.48
CA ASN A 97 15.25 -6.68 -8.50
C ASN A 97 16.68 -6.44 -8.98
N ALA A 98 17.61 -7.20 -8.41
CA ALA A 98 19.03 -7.13 -8.79
C ALA A 98 19.26 -7.57 -10.24
N ARG A 99 18.47 -8.53 -10.76
CA ARG A 99 18.64 -9.06 -12.13
C ARG A 99 18.18 -8.08 -13.20
N ARG A 100 17.16 -7.28 -12.92
CA ARG A 100 16.59 -6.29 -13.86
C ARG A 100 17.03 -4.86 -13.58
N HIS A 101 17.92 -4.67 -12.60
CA HIS A 101 18.42 -3.35 -12.20
C HIS A 101 17.28 -2.35 -11.94
N GLU A 102 16.25 -2.79 -11.21
CA GLU A 102 15.07 -1.97 -10.92
C GLU A 102 14.61 -2.13 -9.47
N VAL A 103 14.15 -1.04 -8.88
CA VAL A 103 13.35 -1.01 -7.65
C VAL A 103 11.90 -0.78 -8.06
N ARG A 104 10.99 -1.62 -7.59
CA ARG A 104 9.56 -1.49 -7.87
C ARG A 104 8.80 -1.11 -6.61
N VAL A 105 7.97 -0.09 -6.69
CA VAL A 105 7.01 0.26 -5.64
C VAL A 105 5.63 -0.19 -6.10
N ILE A 106 5.07 -1.16 -5.39
CA ILE A 106 3.82 -1.84 -5.73
C ILE A 106 2.78 -1.51 -4.66
N GLY A 107 1.59 -1.09 -5.09
CA GLY A 107 0.40 -1.00 -4.25
C GLY A 107 -0.62 -2.06 -4.64
N LEU A 108 -0.86 -3.01 -3.76
CA LEU A 108 -1.83 -4.08 -3.94
C LEU A 108 -3.17 -3.72 -3.29
N CYS A 109 -4.28 -3.96 -3.97
CA CYS A 109 -5.61 -3.77 -3.43
C CYS A 109 -5.85 -4.69 -2.22
N SER A 110 -6.48 -4.16 -1.17
CA SER A 110 -7.10 -4.95 -0.12
C SER A 110 -8.16 -5.89 -0.71
N TRP A 111 -8.13 -7.16 -0.31
CA TRP A 111 -9.16 -8.13 -0.70
C TRP A 111 -10.51 -7.78 -0.11
N PHE A 112 -10.55 -7.18 1.08
CA PHE A 112 -11.80 -6.65 1.64
C PHE A 112 -12.41 -5.60 0.72
N VAL A 113 -11.62 -4.61 0.25
CA VAL A 113 -12.10 -3.58 -0.67
C VAL A 113 -12.58 -4.18 -1.99
N ALA A 114 -11.81 -5.12 -2.55
CA ALA A 114 -12.16 -5.78 -3.80
C ALA A 114 -13.46 -6.59 -3.68
N MET A 115 -13.58 -7.43 -2.65
CA MET A 115 -14.74 -8.28 -2.42
C MET A 115 -15.98 -7.48 -2.05
N LEU A 116 -15.84 -6.46 -1.20
CA LEU A 116 -16.96 -5.58 -0.85
C LEU A 116 -17.48 -4.86 -2.11
N SER A 117 -16.60 -4.27 -2.92
CA SER A 117 -16.99 -3.57 -4.14
C SER A 117 -17.68 -4.50 -5.14
N LEU A 118 -17.17 -5.73 -5.31
CA LEU A 118 -17.75 -6.74 -6.19
C LEU A 118 -19.14 -7.19 -5.73
N LEU A 119 -19.33 -7.39 -4.41
CA LEU A 119 -20.59 -7.85 -3.85
C LEU A 119 -21.66 -6.74 -3.76
N LEU A 120 -21.24 -5.48 -3.69
CA LEU A 120 -22.15 -4.35 -3.51
C LEU A 120 -23.06 -4.13 -4.73
N LEU A 121 -22.52 -4.31 -5.94
CA LEU A 121 -23.27 -4.13 -7.20
C LEU A 121 -24.48 -5.08 -7.32
N PRO A 122 -24.32 -6.42 -7.22
CA PRO A 122 -25.46 -7.33 -7.28
C PRO A 122 -26.39 -7.16 -6.08
N LEU A 123 -25.86 -6.83 -4.89
CA LEU A 123 -26.69 -6.62 -3.71
C LEU A 123 -27.67 -5.45 -3.90
N VAL A 124 -27.22 -4.34 -4.47
CA VAL A 124 -28.07 -3.18 -4.76
C VAL A 124 -29.10 -3.50 -5.84
N ALA A 125 -28.71 -4.26 -6.87
CA ALA A 125 -29.64 -4.71 -7.91
C ALA A 125 -30.76 -5.59 -7.33
N MET A 126 -30.45 -6.47 -6.37
CA MET A 126 -31.44 -7.34 -5.72
C MET A 126 -32.23 -6.62 -4.62
N ARG A 127 -31.64 -5.62 -3.96
CA ARG A 127 -32.17 -4.94 -2.78
C ARG A 127 -31.91 -3.43 -2.89
N PRO A 128 -32.78 -2.66 -3.58
CA PRO A 128 -32.56 -1.24 -3.81
C PRO A 128 -32.51 -0.40 -2.53
N MET A 129 -33.07 -0.91 -1.42
CA MET A 129 -32.96 -0.27 -0.09
C MET A 129 -31.51 -0.11 0.40
N VAL A 130 -30.56 -0.92 -0.11
CA VAL A 130 -29.14 -0.78 0.22
C VAL A 130 -28.37 0.15 -0.73
N ALA A 131 -29.04 0.78 -1.70
CA ALA A 131 -28.41 1.72 -2.64
C ALA A 131 -27.56 2.82 -1.97
N PRO A 132 -27.93 3.38 -0.79
CA PRO A 132 -27.07 4.34 -0.10
C PRO A 132 -25.66 3.81 0.23
N MET A 133 -25.48 2.49 0.35
CA MET A 133 -24.15 1.89 0.58
C MET A 133 -23.20 2.07 -0.61
N LEU A 134 -23.70 2.37 -1.82
CA LEU A 134 -22.85 2.68 -2.98
C LEU A 134 -21.92 3.88 -2.72
N LEU A 135 -22.24 4.75 -1.76
CA LEU A 135 -21.38 5.84 -1.31
C LEU A 135 -20.02 5.37 -0.75
N VAL A 136 -19.88 4.09 -0.39
CA VAL A 136 -18.60 3.49 0.01
C VAL A 136 -17.61 3.42 -1.18
N LEU A 137 -18.09 3.21 -2.40
CA LEU A 137 -17.22 3.13 -3.59
C LEU A 137 -16.47 4.44 -3.89
N PRO A 138 -17.12 5.63 -3.94
CA PRO A 138 -16.40 6.89 -4.10
C PRO A 138 -15.50 7.19 -2.88
N LEU A 139 -15.84 6.74 -1.67
CA LEU A 139 -14.96 6.86 -0.50
C LEU A 139 -13.67 6.03 -0.68
N PHE A 140 -13.78 4.81 -1.20
CA PHE A 140 -12.62 3.99 -1.56
C PHE A 140 -11.79 4.63 -2.66
N LEU A 141 -12.43 5.23 -3.67
CA LEU A 141 -11.73 5.97 -4.71
C LEU A 141 -10.99 7.18 -4.15
N ALA A 142 -11.61 7.97 -3.28
CA ALA A 142 -10.96 9.10 -2.62
C ALA A 142 -9.76 8.64 -1.78
N SER A 143 -9.93 7.57 -1.01
CA SER A 143 -8.85 6.95 -0.21
C SER A 143 -7.71 6.45 -1.09
N TYR A 144 -8.03 5.83 -2.24
CA TYR A 144 -7.05 5.42 -3.24
C TYR A 144 -6.26 6.60 -3.79
N LEU A 145 -6.91 7.71 -4.13
CA LEU A 145 -6.22 8.90 -4.64
C LEU A 145 -5.25 9.49 -3.62
N VAL A 146 -5.63 9.53 -2.35
CA VAL A 146 -4.73 9.96 -1.27
C VAL A 146 -3.55 9.00 -1.15
N GLN A 147 -3.79 7.69 -1.07
CA GLN A 147 -2.72 6.69 -0.98
C GLN A 147 -1.79 6.73 -2.20
N LYS A 148 -2.34 6.89 -3.41
CA LYS A 148 -1.55 6.99 -4.66
C LYS A 148 -0.58 8.16 -4.61
N ARG A 149 -1.02 9.34 -4.15
CA ARG A 149 -0.14 10.51 -3.98
C ARG A 149 0.99 10.22 -3.00
N ARG A 150 0.67 9.54 -1.88
CA ARG A 150 1.68 9.18 -0.88
C ARG A 150 2.69 8.16 -1.41
N TYR A 151 2.23 7.17 -2.18
CA TYR A 151 3.12 6.18 -2.80
C TYR A 151 4.00 6.83 -3.86
N ALA A 152 3.48 7.83 -4.60
CA ALA A 152 4.29 8.63 -5.52
C ALA A 152 5.37 9.44 -4.77
N ALA A 153 5.06 10.01 -3.60
CA ALA A 153 6.08 10.67 -2.77
C ALA A 153 7.19 9.71 -2.30
N ILE A 154 6.86 8.46 -1.98
CA ILE A 154 7.87 7.41 -1.70
C ILE A 154 8.75 7.17 -2.93
N VAL A 155 8.15 7.06 -4.12
CA VAL A 155 8.88 6.87 -5.38
C VAL A 155 9.84 8.03 -5.65
N GLU A 156 9.40 9.26 -5.40
CA GLU A 156 10.24 10.45 -5.54
C GLU A 156 11.38 10.48 -4.54
N ALA A 157 11.12 10.17 -3.26
CA ALA A 157 12.15 10.07 -2.22
C ALA A 157 13.20 9.03 -2.59
N LEU A 158 12.78 7.84 -3.05
CA LEU A 158 13.68 6.80 -3.55
C LEU A 158 14.49 7.27 -4.76
N ARG A 159 13.87 7.97 -5.72
CA ARG A 159 14.59 8.54 -6.87
C ARG A 159 15.63 9.57 -6.44
N MET A 160 15.34 10.38 -5.42
CA MET A 160 16.27 11.39 -4.91
C MET A 160 17.45 10.77 -4.18
N GLN A 161 17.22 9.78 -3.31
CA GLN A 161 18.30 9.02 -2.66
C GLN A 161 19.22 8.37 -3.71
N LEU A 162 18.64 7.74 -4.72
CA LEU A 162 19.39 7.11 -5.82
C LEU A 162 20.23 8.11 -6.63
N LYS A 163 19.75 9.35 -6.84
CA LYS A 163 20.50 10.41 -7.52
C LYS A 163 21.60 11.02 -6.66
N ALA A 164 21.33 11.25 -5.37
CA ALA A 164 22.26 11.90 -4.45
C ALA A 164 23.51 11.05 -4.19
N GLU A 165 23.37 9.73 -4.17
CA GLU A 165 24.49 8.80 -3.95
C GLU A 165 25.33 8.51 -5.20
N PHE A 166 24.85 8.91 -6.39
CA PHE A 166 25.55 8.74 -7.66
C PHE A 166 25.37 9.98 -8.55
N PRO A 167 26.05 11.10 -8.23
CA PRO A 167 26.16 12.21 -9.17
C PRO A 167 26.87 11.70 -10.44
N LYS A 168 26.30 12.04 -11.60
CA LYS A 168 26.86 11.71 -12.91
C LYS A 168 28.28 12.24 -13.08
#